data_AF-A0A3S1IKP5-F1
#
_entry.id   AF-A0A3S1IKP5-F1
#
_cell.length_a   1.000
_cell.length_b   1.000
_cell.length_c   1.000
_cell.angle_alpha   90.00
_cell.angle_beta   90.00
_cell.angle_gamma   90.00
#
_symmetry.space_group_name_H-M   'P 1'
#
loop_
_entity.id
_entity.type
_entity.pdbx_description
1 polymer ?
#
loop_
_entity_poly.entity_id
_entity_poly.type
_entity_poly.pdbx_seq_one_letter_code
_entity_poly.pdbx_strand_id
1 'polypeptide(L)'
;MNSMSQKYGLFAERAGQLQQRGMRRKEALMLVAAKTAVPIEGEWLEAFWCEDCQETKWYHVRKHESTYSLSLAPTELWQQATGVINPHRNPSVGEFTFRNSRLVGGNNIKDFWVIN
;
A
#
# COMPACT_ATOMS: atom_id res chain seq x y z
N MET A 1 -7.75 -0.45 -18.21
CA MET A 1 -7.15 -1.02 -16.99
C MET A 1 -8.27 -1.47 -16.08
N ASN A 2 -8.25 -2.73 -15.65
CA ASN A 2 -9.25 -3.29 -14.73
C ASN A 2 -8.71 -3.21 -13.30
N SER A 3 -9.50 -2.69 -12.37
CA SER A 3 -9.15 -2.70 -10.95
C SER A 3 -9.21 -4.13 -10.41
N MET A 4 -8.17 -4.54 -9.69
CA MET A 4 -8.00 -5.90 -9.15
C MET A 4 -7.88 -5.90 -7.62
N SER A 5 -8.07 -4.75 -6.96
CA SER A 5 -7.99 -4.65 -5.51
C SER A 5 -8.99 -3.63 -4.95
N GLN A 6 -9.19 -3.67 -3.64
CA GLN A 6 -9.77 -2.54 -2.91
C GLN A 6 -8.83 -1.32 -2.92
N LYS A 7 -9.35 -0.16 -2.50
CA LYS A 7 -8.59 1.09 -2.39
C LYS A 7 -7.93 1.17 -1.02
N TYR A 8 -6.60 1.29 -1.00
CA TYR A 8 -5.83 1.37 0.23
C TYR A 8 -5.41 2.81 0.51
N GLY A 9 -6.14 3.46 1.41
CA GLY A 9 -5.89 4.86 1.78
C GLY A 9 -4.50 5.05 2.37
N LEU A 10 -3.89 6.20 2.05
CA LEU A 10 -2.59 6.60 2.58
C LEU A 10 -2.75 7.41 3.86
N PHE A 11 -1.76 7.30 4.74
CA PHE A 11 -1.67 8.03 6.00
C PHE A 11 -0.33 8.74 6.10
N ALA A 12 -0.34 9.96 6.63
CA ALA A 12 0.84 10.71 7.01
C ALA A 12 1.10 10.56 8.51
N GLU A 13 2.32 10.15 8.84
CA GLU A 13 2.81 10.04 10.23
C GLU A 13 3.78 11.18 10.57
N ARG A 14 4.29 11.88 9.56
CA ARG A 14 5.25 12.98 9.73
C ARG A 14 4.69 14.27 9.13
N ALA A 15 4.90 15.38 9.83
CA ALA A 15 4.47 16.69 9.36
C ALA A 15 5.02 17.03 7.96
N GLY A 16 6.25 16.59 7.65
CA GLY A 16 6.85 16.77 6.33
C GLY A 16 6.05 16.15 5.18
N GLN A 17 5.37 15.01 5.40
CA GLN A 17 4.53 14.36 4.40
C GLN A 17 3.26 15.17 4.10
N LEU A 18 2.74 15.89 5.10
CA LEU A 18 1.62 16.81 4.95
C LEU A 18 2.06 18.12 4.29
N GLN A 19 3.25 18.61 4.63
CA GLN A 19 3.82 19.84 4.03
C GLN A 19 4.08 19.69 2.54
N GLN A 20 4.56 18.51 2.09
CA GLN A 20 4.72 18.21 0.66
C GLN A 20 3.40 18.27 -0.12
N ARG A 21 2.27 18.18 0.58
CA ARG A 21 0.91 18.28 0.04
C ARG A 21 0.28 19.66 0.22
N GLY A 22 1.10 20.67 0.56
CA GLY A 22 0.68 22.06 0.66
C GLY A 22 0.20 22.51 2.05
N MET A 23 0.20 21.63 3.05
CA MET A 23 -0.19 22.02 4.41
C MET A 23 0.85 22.94 5.05
N ARG A 24 0.39 23.97 5.78
CA ARG A 24 1.29 24.87 6.51
C ARG A 24 2.00 24.11 7.62
N ARG A 25 3.28 24.43 7.86
CA ARG A 25 4.13 23.73 8.83
C ARG A 25 3.50 23.61 10.22
N LYS A 26 2.95 24.71 10.74
CA LYS A 26 2.34 24.75 12.10
C LYS A 26 1.12 23.84 12.19
N GLU A 27 0.27 23.84 11.17
CA GLU A 27 -0.91 22.98 11.08
C GLU A 27 -0.50 21.51 10.98
N ALA A 28 0.46 21.19 10.11
CA ALA A 28 0.98 19.84 9.95
C ALA A 28 1.58 19.28 11.25
N LEU A 29 2.34 20.10 12.00
CA LEU A 29 2.90 19.70 13.28
C LEU A 29 1.83 19.48 14.35
N MET A 30 0.85 20.39 14.45
CA MET A 30 -0.26 20.20 15.39
C MET A 30 -1.08 18.97 15.07
N LEU A 31 -1.36 18.72 13.79
CA LEU A 31 -2.19 17.61 13.35
C LEU A 31 -1.52 16.26 13.63
N VAL A 32 -0.22 16.13 13.35
CA VAL A 32 0.55 14.91 13.65
C VAL A 32 0.73 14.72 15.16
N ALA A 33 0.90 15.81 15.93
CA ALA A 33 0.97 15.73 17.38
C ALA A 33 -0.37 15.28 18.00
N ALA A 34 -1.50 15.71 17.43
CA ALA A 34 -2.83 15.35 17.91
C ALA A 34 -3.30 13.97 17.40
N LYS A 35 -2.89 13.58 16.19
CA LYS A 35 -3.26 12.34 15.53
C LYS A 35 -1.98 11.65 15.06
N THR A 36 -1.64 10.55 15.72
CA THR A 36 -0.44 9.74 15.42
C THR A 36 -0.34 9.35 13.94
N ALA A 37 -1.48 9.11 13.28
CA ALA A 37 -1.58 8.93 11.84
C ALA A 37 -2.73 9.76 11.27
N VAL A 38 -2.45 10.55 10.25
CA VAL A 38 -3.41 11.44 9.59
C VAL A 38 -3.80 10.84 8.23
N PRO A 39 -5.08 10.54 7.95
CA PRO A 39 -5.48 10.07 6.63
C PRO A 39 -5.25 11.15 5.58
N ILE A 40 -4.72 10.76 4.43
CA ILE A 40 -4.53 11.63 3.27
C ILE A 40 -5.75 11.45 2.36
N GLU A 41 -6.58 12.48 2.28
CA GLU A 41 -7.78 12.44 1.44
C GLU A 41 -7.44 12.49 -0.05
N GLY A 42 -8.17 11.70 -0.85
CA GLY A 42 -8.00 11.67 -2.30
C GLY A 42 -6.77 10.91 -2.79
N GLU A 43 -5.97 10.31 -1.90
CA GLU A 43 -4.79 9.51 -2.27
C GLU A 43 -4.90 8.07 -1.76
N TRP A 44 -4.65 7.10 -2.64
CA TRP A 44 -4.65 5.68 -2.27
C TRP A 44 -3.76 4.84 -3.19
N LEU A 45 -3.43 3.64 -2.74
CA LEU A 45 -2.83 2.60 -3.56
C LEU A 45 -3.91 1.67 -4.11
N GLU A 46 -3.81 1.32 -5.39
CA GLU A 46 -4.72 0.39 -6.07
C GLU A 46 -3.97 -0.45 -7.09
N ALA A 47 -4.37 -1.72 -7.20
CA ALA A 47 -3.81 -2.66 -8.15
C ALA A 47 -4.64 -2.70 -9.43
N PHE A 48 -3.97 -2.63 -10.58
CA PHE A 48 -4.60 -2.69 -11.89
C PHE A 48 -3.98 -3.80 -12.73
N TRP A 49 -4.82 -4.53 -13.46
CA TRP A 49 -4.37 -5.47 -14.48
C TRP A 49 -3.91 -4.72 -15.73
N CYS A 50 -2.72 -5.07 -16.22
CA CYS A 50 -2.19 -4.62 -17.49
C CYS A 50 -2.29 -5.77 -18.50
N GLU A 51 -3.08 -5.58 -19.56
CA GLU A 51 -3.29 -6.59 -20.60
C GLU A 51 -2.04 -6.81 -21.46
N ASP A 52 -1.31 -5.74 -21.78
CA ASP A 52 -0.09 -5.81 -22.59
C ASP A 52 1.05 -6.55 -21.88
N CYS A 53 1.20 -6.33 -20.57
CA CYS A 53 2.25 -6.97 -19.77
C CYS A 53 1.82 -8.29 -19.14
N GLN A 54 0.53 -8.62 -19.20
CA GLN A 54 -0.10 -9.77 -18.53
C GLN A 54 0.27 -9.88 -17.04
N GLU A 55 0.30 -8.73 -16.34
CA GLU A 55 0.64 -8.68 -14.92
C GLU A 55 -0.18 -7.62 -14.17
N THR A 56 -0.27 -7.79 -12.85
CA THR A 56 -0.88 -6.82 -11.95
C THR A 56 0.16 -5.79 -11.50
N LYS A 57 -0.10 -4.51 -11.76
CA LYS A 57 0.75 -3.38 -11.34
C LYS A 57 0.04 -2.53 -10.31
N TRP A 58 0.82 -1.99 -9.38
CA TRP A 58 0.31 -1.13 -8.32
C TRP A 58 0.59 0.33 -8.62
N TYR A 59 -0.45 1.15 -8.44
CA TYR A 59 -0.41 2.56 -8.73
C TYR A 59 -0.81 3.36 -7.50
N HIS A 60 -0.10 4.45 -7.30
CA HIS A 60 -0.55 5.56 -6.48
C HIS A 60 -1.53 6.39 -7.30
N VAL A 61 -2.77 6.36 -6.85
CA VAL A 61 -3.88 7.12 -7.42
C VAL A 61 -4.07 8.38 -6.60
N ARG A 62 -4.07 9.53 -7.29
CA ARG A 62 -4.39 10.83 -6.69
C ARG A 62 -5.60 11.41 -7.39
N LYS A 63 -6.65 11.68 -6.63
CA LYS A 63 -7.86 12.35 -7.09
C LYS A 63 -7.83 13.80 -6.65
N HIS A 64 -7.81 14.71 -7.62
CA HIS A 64 -8.00 16.13 -7.38
C HIS A 64 -9.28 16.57 -8.08
N GLU A 65 -10.32 16.88 -7.29
CA GLU A 65 -11.67 17.18 -7.77
C GLU A 65 -12.24 16.05 -8.66
N SER A 66 -12.23 16.24 -9.98
CA SER A 66 -12.71 15.29 -10.99
C SER A 66 -11.59 14.63 -11.80
N THR A 67 -10.34 15.01 -11.56
CA THR A 67 -9.17 14.51 -12.31
C THR A 67 -8.45 13.42 -11.51
N TYR A 68 -8.10 12.33 -12.17
CA TYR A 68 -7.34 11.22 -11.59
C TYR A 68 -5.94 11.21 -12.18
N SER A 69 -4.93 11.24 -11.32
CA SER A 69 -3.53 11.07 -11.67
C SER A 69 -3.04 9.72 -11.19
N LEU A 70 -2.41 8.96 -12.09
CA LEU A 70 -1.85 7.65 -11.82
C LEU A 70 -0.33 7.72 -11.91
N SER A 71 0.36 7.19 -10.90
CA SER A 71 1.81 7.02 -10.89
C SER A 71 2.15 5.65 -10.34
N LEU A 72 3.23 5.01 -10.82
CA LEU A 72 3.66 3.74 -10.23
C LEU A 72 3.94 3.93 -8.75
N ALA A 73 3.48 2.99 -7.92
CA ALA A 73 3.58 3.08 -6.47
C ALA A 73 5.05 2.91 -6.02
N PRO A 74 5.74 3.97 -5.53
CA PRO A 74 7.08 3.86 -4.99
C PRO A 74 7.07 3.07 -3.69
N THR A 75 8.17 2.36 -3.39
CA THR A 75 8.30 1.50 -2.20
C THR A 75 8.02 2.25 -0.89
N GLU A 76 8.34 3.54 -0.82
CA GLU A 76 8.17 4.36 0.39
C GLU A 76 6.69 4.68 0.69
N LEU A 77 5.82 4.68 -0.32
CA LEU A 77 4.38 4.88 -0.11
C LEU A 77 3.71 3.67 0.54
N TRP A 78 4.29 2.48 0.41
CA TRP A 78 3.77 1.27 1.04
C TRP A 78 3.81 1.33 2.56
N GLN A 79 4.77 2.07 3.13
CA GLN A 79 4.84 2.31 4.58
C GLN A 79 3.73 3.24 5.07
N GLN A 80 3.11 4.00 4.17
CA GLN A 80 2.03 4.94 4.49
C GLN A 80 0.64 4.30 4.30
N ALA A 81 0.55 3.13 3.69
CA ALA A 81 -0.71 2.43 3.47
C ALA A 81 -0.98 1.42 4.59
N THR A 82 -2.20 1.38 5.11
CA THR A 82 -2.61 0.38 6.11
C THR A 82 -3.35 -0.78 5.45
N GLY A 83 -3.12 -2.00 5.95
CA GLY A 83 -3.83 -3.21 5.49
C GLY A 83 -3.46 -3.70 4.09
N VAL A 84 -2.48 -3.07 3.42
CA VAL A 84 -1.99 -3.50 2.12
C VAL A 84 -0.73 -4.34 2.28
N ILE A 85 -0.67 -5.51 1.63
CA ILE A 85 0.54 -6.31 1.58
C ILE A 85 1.40 -5.77 0.44
N ASN A 86 2.60 -5.28 0.74
CA ASN A 86 3.53 -4.83 -0.30
C ASN A 86 3.83 -6.00 -1.27
N PRO A 87 3.50 -5.88 -2.57
CA PRO A 87 3.82 -6.89 -3.58
C PRO A 87 5.32 -7.04 -3.76
N HIS A 88 6.10 -5.99 -3.48
CA HIS A 88 7.54 -6.08 -3.36
C HIS A 88 7.87 -6.50 -1.92
N ARG A 89 8.39 -7.72 -1.78
CA ARG A 89 8.99 -8.35 -0.59
C ARG A 89 8.86 -7.48 0.68
N ASN A 90 7.90 -7.81 1.54
CA ASN A 90 7.87 -7.20 2.86
C ASN A 90 9.21 -7.53 3.57
N PRO A 91 10.04 -6.54 3.93
CA PRO A 91 11.38 -6.79 4.46
C PRO A 91 11.39 -7.53 5.81
N SER A 92 10.24 -7.64 6.49
CA SER A 92 10.09 -8.36 7.75
C SER A 92 9.62 -9.81 7.61
N VAL A 93 9.21 -10.26 6.42
CA VAL A 93 8.80 -11.65 6.19
C VAL A 93 9.87 -12.42 5.44
N GLY A 94 10.36 -13.48 6.08
CA GLY A 94 11.28 -14.44 5.45
C GLY A 94 10.64 -15.10 4.22
N GLU A 95 11.49 -15.57 3.31
CA GLU A 95 11.09 -16.19 2.04
C GLU A 95 10.10 -17.36 2.20
N PHE A 96 10.13 -18.02 3.37
CA PHE A 96 9.22 -19.09 3.75
C PHE A 96 7.75 -18.64 3.81
N THR A 97 7.46 -17.52 4.48
CA THR A 97 6.09 -17.00 4.64
C THR A 97 5.52 -16.50 3.30
N PHE A 98 6.39 -15.98 2.41
CA PHE A 98 5.99 -15.57 1.05
C PHE A 98 5.60 -16.76 0.16
N ARG A 99 6.32 -17.87 0.23
CA ARG A 99 5.96 -19.08 -0.54
C ARG A 99 4.62 -19.65 -0.09
N ASN A 100 4.33 -19.63 1.21
CA ASN A 100 3.07 -20.14 1.75
C ASN A 100 1.86 -19.21 1.54
N SER A 101 2.05 -17.89 1.40
CA SER A 101 0.93 -16.97 1.18
C SER A 101 0.34 -17.02 -0.22
N ARG A 102 1.10 -17.51 -1.22
CA ARG A 102 0.62 -17.73 -2.60
C ARG A 102 -0.17 -19.03 -2.77
N LEU A 103 -0.28 -19.87 -1.73
CA LEU A 103 -1.02 -21.14 -1.72
C LEU A 103 -2.45 -21.02 -1.12
N VAL A 104 -3.02 -19.81 -1.08
CA VAL A 104 -4.44 -19.64 -0.72
C VAL A 104 -5.29 -19.75 -1.99
N GLY A 105 -5.32 -20.95 -2.53
CA GLY A 105 -6.00 -21.27 -3.78
C GLY A 105 -6.09 -22.77 -4.01
N GLY A 106 -6.60 -23.51 -3.03
CA GLY A 106 -6.97 -24.92 -3.17
C GLY A 106 -5.85 -25.92 -2.85
N ASN A 107 -6.11 -26.73 -1.82
CA ASN A 107 -5.44 -27.98 -1.42
C ASN A 107 -4.15 -27.93 -0.56
N ASN A 108 -4.40 -28.23 0.72
CA ASN A 108 -3.62 -29.08 1.62
C ASN A 108 -2.22 -28.62 2.05
N ILE A 109 -2.19 -27.98 3.22
CA ILE A 109 -1.03 -27.93 4.11
C ILE A 109 -0.69 -29.37 4.52
N LYS A 110 0.42 -29.93 4.02
CA LYS A 110 0.93 -31.27 4.39
C LYS A 110 2.35 -31.29 4.96
N ASP A 111 2.94 -30.13 5.25
CA ASP A 111 4.39 -30.07 5.56
C ASP A 111 4.73 -29.90 7.05
N PHE A 112 3.88 -30.35 7.96
CA PHE A 112 4.26 -30.49 9.38
C PHE A 112 4.38 -31.96 9.77
N TRP A 113 5.51 -32.57 9.44
CA TRP A 113 5.99 -33.76 10.15
C TRP A 113 7.09 -33.33 11.12
N VAL A 114 6.72 -33.24 12.39
CA VAL A 114 7.68 -33.23 13.50
C VAL A 114 8.18 -34.67 13.66
N ILE A 115 9.45 -34.91 13.34
CA ILE A 115 10.12 -36.16 13.71
C ILE A 115 10.63 -35.96 15.14
N ASN A 116 10.17 -36.82 16.05
CA ASN A 116 10.70 -36.99 17.41
C ASN A 116 11.69 -38.15 17.41
#